data_AF-A0A7X8HGK8-F1
#
_entry.id   AF-A0A7X8HGK8-F1
#
_cell.length_a   1.000
_cell.length_b   1.000
_cell.length_c   1.000
_cell.angle_alpha   90.00
_cell.angle_beta   90.00
_cell.angle_gamma   90.00
#
_symmetry.space_group_name_H-M   'P 1'
#
loop_
_entity.id
_entity.type
_entity.pdbx_description
1 polymer ?
#
loop_
_entity_poly.entity_id
_entity_poly.type
_entity_poly.pdbx_seq_one_letter_code
_entity_poly.pdbx_strand_id
1 'polypeptide(L)'
;MKNIKKMTAFLLITMLLVLVGCGSPTSAEEPEDAQPAVEEDIEEIEEIEEIEEEEEVVEIVEAFPNAEYVTIDNDEIEAIKEEVRSLQTIEEAYIDGEMVGYKILVSPNGYGGAMEVFTYIDLTGTVLQVEIGDHGETEGIGSAVESPQFLSAFYNVTSVDSINAVDGIAGATFSSGAVKDGVTRALNIFVDFLQ
;
A
#
# COMPACT_ATOMS: atom_id res chain seq x y z
N MET A 1 19.64 -27.87 -43.67
CA MET A 1 20.75 -26.93 -43.37
C MET A 1 20.93 -26.88 -41.87
N LYS A 2 22.20 -26.98 -41.43
CA LYS A 2 22.64 -27.41 -40.10
C LYS A 2 23.34 -26.21 -39.44
N ASN A 3 22.82 -25.69 -38.33
CA ASN A 3 23.49 -24.62 -37.60
C ASN A 3 23.97 -25.13 -36.23
N ILE A 4 25.29 -25.17 -36.13
CA ILE A 4 26.12 -25.72 -35.06
C ILE A 4 26.22 -24.69 -33.93
N LYS A 5 25.78 -25.04 -32.71
CA LYS A 5 26.13 -24.30 -31.49
C LYS A 5 27.56 -24.68 -31.10
N LYS A 6 28.44 -23.67 -31.00
CA LYS A 6 29.82 -23.83 -30.56
C LYS A 6 29.89 -24.03 -29.05
N MET A 7 30.80 -24.91 -28.68
CA MET A 7 31.11 -25.47 -27.38
C MET A 7 32.51 -25.00 -26.98
N THR A 8 32.73 -24.61 -25.72
CA THR A 8 34.04 -24.39 -25.04
C THR A 8 33.66 -24.10 -23.58
N ALA A 9 33.77 -24.97 -22.56
CA ALA A 9 34.77 -25.94 -22.10
C ALA A 9 36.07 -25.29 -21.59
N PHE A 10 36.18 -25.11 -20.27
CA PHE A 10 37.43 -25.15 -19.47
C PHE A 10 37.03 -25.18 -17.97
N LEU A 11 37.03 -26.33 -17.28
CA LEU A 11 38.12 -27.11 -16.67
C LEU A 11 38.23 -26.83 -15.15
N LEU A 12 37.70 -27.79 -14.38
CA LEU A 12 37.90 -28.04 -12.94
C LEU A 12 39.38 -28.32 -12.62
N ILE A 13 39.76 -28.27 -11.32
CA ILE A 13 40.89 -28.95 -10.60
C ILE A 13 41.71 -27.93 -9.78
N THR A 14 42.10 -28.08 -8.51
CA THR A 14 41.82 -29.01 -7.38
C THR A 14 42.41 -28.36 -6.13
N MET A 15 41.72 -28.57 -5.01
CA MET A 15 42.18 -28.71 -3.61
C MET A 15 43.70 -28.87 -3.37
N LEU A 16 44.26 -28.08 -2.44
CA LEU A 16 45.36 -28.53 -1.57
C LEU A 16 45.30 -27.79 -0.21
N LEU A 17 44.83 -28.52 0.80
CA LEU A 17 45.03 -28.21 2.21
C LEU A 17 46.47 -28.61 2.58
N VAL A 18 47.24 -27.72 3.18
CA VAL A 18 48.40 -28.08 4.01
C VAL A 18 48.33 -27.29 5.32
N LEU A 19 48.05 -28.03 6.39
CA LEU A 19 48.22 -27.64 7.79
C LEU A 19 49.55 -28.23 8.26
N VAL A 20 50.51 -27.40 8.68
CA VAL A 20 51.53 -27.55 9.76
C VAL A 20 52.27 -26.18 9.74
N GLY A 21 52.56 -25.43 10.79
CA GLY A 21 52.55 -25.61 12.24
C GLY A 21 53.63 -24.69 12.85
N CYS A 22 53.53 -24.46 14.16
CA CYS A 22 54.48 -23.84 15.10
C CYS A 22 54.63 -22.31 15.13
N GLY A 23 54.37 -21.73 16.31
CA GLY A 23 54.46 -20.32 16.61
C GLY A 23 55.79 -19.86 17.24
N SER A 24 55.96 -18.53 17.18
CA SER A 24 56.58 -17.55 18.11
C SER A 24 58.02 -17.78 18.65
N PRO A 25 58.76 -16.73 19.12
CA PRO A 25 58.44 -15.30 19.24
C PRO A 25 59.57 -14.31 18.79
N THR A 26 59.21 -13.02 18.74
CA THR A 26 59.92 -11.80 19.21
C THR A 26 61.44 -11.57 18.99
N SER A 27 61.78 -10.37 18.50
CA SER A 27 62.88 -9.46 18.91
C SER A 27 63.02 -8.39 17.80
N ALA A 28 62.35 -7.24 17.90
CA ALA A 28 62.81 -6.02 18.59
C ALA A 28 63.96 -5.32 17.84
N GLU A 29 63.64 -4.17 17.24
CA GLU A 29 64.44 -2.95 17.30
C GLU A 29 63.49 -1.74 17.24
N GLU A 30 63.44 -1.03 18.36
CA GLU A 30 62.88 0.31 18.60
C GLU A 30 64.03 1.32 18.36
N PRO A 31 63.79 2.65 18.18
CA PRO A 31 63.64 3.47 19.39
C PRO A 31 62.75 4.74 19.25
N GLU A 32 62.28 5.18 20.45
CA GLU A 32 62.10 6.56 20.96
C GLU A 32 61.34 7.59 20.09
N ASP A 33 60.34 8.36 20.56
CA ASP A 33 60.13 8.90 21.91
C ASP A 33 58.71 9.52 22.07
N ALA A 34 58.16 9.47 23.28
CA ALA A 34 57.16 10.32 23.97
C ALA A 34 56.01 11.10 23.23
N GLN A 35 54.78 10.58 23.43
CA GLN A 35 53.42 11.17 23.70
C GLN A 35 53.16 12.71 23.65
N PRO A 36 51.98 13.18 23.16
CA PRO A 36 50.72 13.08 23.93
C PRO A 36 49.43 12.78 23.12
N ALA A 37 48.39 12.37 23.85
CA ALA A 37 47.01 12.33 23.35
C ALA A 37 46.55 13.72 22.91
N VAL A 38 45.96 13.81 21.72
CA VAL A 38 45.12 14.92 21.30
C VAL A 38 43.89 14.29 20.65
N GLU A 39 42.76 14.46 21.32
CA GLU A 39 41.42 14.33 20.76
C GLU A 39 41.34 15.29 19.57
N GLU A 40 41.11 14.78 18.35
CA GLU A 40 40.62 15.61 17.25
C GLU A 40 39.41 14.93 16.63
N ASP A 41 38.26 15.49 17.02
CA ASP A 41 37.19 15.95 16.14
C ASP A 41 36.35 14.87 15.43
N ILE A 42 35.39 14.35 16.20
CA ILE A 42 34.12 13.85 15.65
C ILE A 42 33.16 15.05 15.56
N GLU A 43 33.31 15.88 14.54
CA GLU A 43 32.28 16.85 14.18
C GLU A 43 32.13 16.91 12.66
N GLU A 44 31.35 15.99 12.10
CA GLU A 44 30.56 16.30 10.91
C GLU A 44 29.12 15.94 11.26
N ILE A 45 28.45 16.92 11.83
CA ILE A 45 27.01 16.90 12.07
C ILE A 45 26.42 16.95 10.66
N GLU A 46 25.88 15.83 10.18
CA GLU A 46 25.04 15.84 8.97
C GLU A 46 23.89 16.80 9.26
N GLU A 47 23.96 17.97 8.64
CA GLU A 47 22.92 18.98 8.67
C GLU A 47 21.70 18.36 7.98
N ILE A 48 20.83 17.77 8.78
CA ILE A 48 19.53 17.31 8.34
C ILE A 48 18.79 18.59 7.97
N GLU A 49 18.75 18.92 6.68
CA GLU A 49 17.86 19.96 6.17
C GLU A 49 16.46 19.58 6.66
N GLU A 50 15.95 20.34 7.60
CA GLU A 50 14.59 20.25 8.10
C GLU A 50 13.70 20.68 6.95
N ILE A 51 13.35 19.73 6.08
CA ILE A 51 12.38 19.93 5.02
C ILE A 51 11.06 20.15 5.76
N GLU A 52 10.66 21.41 5.91
CA GLU A 52 9.31 21.76 6.31
C GLU A 52 8.38 21.15 5.26
N GLU A 53 7.81 19.98 5.57
CA GLU A 53 6.76 19.37 4.76
C GLU A 53 5.59 20.36 4.77
N GLU A 54 5.44 21.13 3.70
CA GLU A 54 4.21 21.88 3.46
C GLU A 54 3.09 20.84 3.44
N GLU A 55 2.27 20.78 4.50
CA GLU A 55 1.05 19.96 4.50
C GLU A 55 0.17 20.47 3.35
N GLU A 56 0.24 19.79 2.21
CA GLU A 56 -0.67 20.01 1.11
C GLU A 56 -2.06 19.66 1.61
N VAL A 57 -2.93 20.68 1.70
CA VAL A 57 -4.31 20.47 2.09
C VAL A 57 -5.01 19.73 0.96
N VAL A 58 -5.06 18.40 1.08
CA VAL A 58 -5.82 17.55 0.17
C VAL A 58 -7.29 17.65 0.51
N GLU A 59 -8.04 18.33 -0.34
CA GLU A 59 -9.50 18.39 -0.27
C GLU A 59 -10.10 17.14 -0.94
N ILE A 60 -10.84 16.34 -0.19
CA ILE A 60 -11.66 15.27 -0.77
C ILE A 60 -12.84 15.93 -1.48
N VAL A 61 -12.93 15.73 -2.80
CA VAL A 61 -14.10 16.13 -3.57
C VAL A 61 -15.25 15.17 -3.24
N GLU A 62 -16.35 15.70 -2.73
CA GLU A 62 -17.58 14.94 -2.48
C GLU A 62 -18.11 14.39 -3.80
N ALA A 63 -18.29 13.07 -3.87
CA ALA A 63 -18.92 12.39 -5.00
C ALA A 63 -20.44 12.60 -4.94
N PHE A 64 -21.03 12.88 -6.11
CA PHE A 64 -22.47 13.05 -6.29
C PHE A 64 -23.12 14.07 -5.34
N PRO A 65 -22.66 15.34 -5.33
CA PRO A 65 -23.17 16.35 -4.40
C PRO A 65 -24.68 16.56 -4.57
N ASN A 66 -25.42 16.51 -3.46
CA ASN A 66 -26.89 16.56 -3.39
C ASN A 66 -27.62 15.38 -4.03
N ALA A 67 -26.96 14.23 -4.20
CA ALA A 67 -27.63 13.04 -4.68
C ALA A 67 -28.64 12.49 -3.66
N GLU A 68 -29.76 12.00 -4.17
CA GLU A 68 -30.64 11.07 -3.47
C GLU A 68 -30.08 9.66 -3.64
N TYR A 69 -29.93 8.93 -2.54
CA TYR A 69 -29.46 7.55 -2.55
C TYR A 69 -30.63 6.59 -2.36
N VAL A 70 -30.74 5.60 -3.25
CA VAL A 70 -31.77 4.56 -3.21
C VAL A 70 -31.09 3.21 -3.09
N THR A 71 -31.33 2.49 -2.00
CA THR A 71 -30.80 1.13 -1.83
C THR A 71 -31.43 0.17 -2.85
N ILE A 72 -30.59 -0.63 -3.51
CA ILE A 72 -31.04 -1.70 -4.43
C ILE A 72 -31.85 -2.75 -3.67
N ASP A 73 -32.77 -3.45 -4.36
CA ASP A 73 -33.60 -4.50 -3.78
C ASP A 73 -32.76 -5.57 -3.07
N ASN A 74 -33.25 -6.04 -1.91
CA ASN A 74 -32.55 -7.05 -1.11
C ASN A 74 -32.33 -8.34 -1.89
N ASP A 75 -33.25 -8.77 -2.75
CA ASP A 75 -33.11 -10.04 -3.48
C ASP A 75 -31.91 -10.00 -4.45
N GLU A 76 -31.62 -8.84 -5.06
CA GLU A 76 -30.46 -8.65 -5.92
C GLU A 76 -29.15 -8.59 -5.12
N ILE A 77 -29.16 -7.88 -3.99
CA ILE A 77 -28.01 -7.81 -3.08
C ILE A 77 -27.64 -9.18 -2.53
N GLU A 78 -28.62 -10.01 -2.15
CA GLU A 78 -28.35 -11.34 -1.60
C GLU A 78 -27.68 -12.27 -2.62
N ALA A 79 -28.04 -12.19 -3.91
CA ALA A 79 -27.34 -12.93 -4.96
C ALA A 79 -25.87 -12.51 -5.10
N ILE A 80 -25.59 -11.21 -5.05
CA ILE A 80 -24.21 -10.69 -5.10
C ILE A 80 -23.43 -11.10 -3.85
N LYS A 81 -24.06 -11.13 -2.67
CA LYS A 81 -23.44 -11.55 -1.41
C LYS A 81 -23.01 -13.02 -1.40
N GLU A 82 -23.59 -13.89 -2.23
CA GLU A 82 -23.11 -15.26 -2.38
C GLU A 82 -21.68 -15.30 -2.93
N GLU A 83 -21.34 -14.37 -3.82
CA GLU A 83 -20.01 -14.21 -4.42
C GLU A 83 -19.10 -13.29 -3.58
N VAL A 84 -19.66 -12.17 -3.07
CA VAL A 84 -18.93 -11.16 -2.30
C VAL A 84 -19.52 -11.05 -0.89
N ARG A 85 -19.14 -11.98 -0.02
CA ARG A 85 -19.68 -12.10 1.36
C ARG A 85 -19.51 -10.87 2.24
N SER A 86 -18.57 -9.99 1.91
CA SER A 86 -18.31 -8.75 2.65
C SER A 86 -19.19 -7.58 2.18
N LEU A 87 -19.97 -7.73 1.10
CA LEU A 87 -20.93 -6.72 0.66
C LEU A 87 -21.98 -6.48 1.74
N GLN A 88 -22.21 -5.22 2.08
CA GLN A 88 -23.27 -4.81 3.01
C GLN A 88 -24.45 -4.22 2.25
N THR A 89 -24.21 -3.14 1.49
CA THR A 89 -25.23 -2.39 0.75
C THR A 89 -24.73 -1.92 -0.61
N ILE A 90 -25.67 -1.73 -1.53
CA ILE A 90 -25.48 -1.01 -2.79
C ILE A 90 -26.58 0.03 -2.86
N GLU A 91 -26.21 1.27 -3.10
CA GLU A 91 -27.13 2.38 -3.29
C GLU A 91 -26.89 3.04 -4.64
N GLU A 92 -27.96 3.28 -5.39
CA GLU A 92 -27.96 4.09 -6.60
C GLU A 92 -28.02 5.57 -6.22
N ALA A 93 -27.15 6.38 -6.79
CA ALA A 93 -27.11 7.83 -6.59
C ALA A 93 -27.86 8.54 -7.72
N TYR A 94 -28.78 9.43 -7.37
CA TYR A 94 -29.60 10.21 -8.31
C TYR A 94 -29.46 11.71 -8.09
N ILE A 95 -29.17 12.48 -9.15
CA ILE A 95 -29.21 13.95 -9.14
C ILE A 95 -30.32 14.39 -10.08
N ASP A 96 -31.28 15.17 -9.57
CA ASP A 96 -32.44 15.66 -10.34
C ASP A 96 -33.22 14.55 -11.07
N GLY A 97 -33.23 13.33 -10.49
CA GLY A 97 -33.89 12.16 -11.05
C GLY A 97 -33.09 11.40 -12.13
N GLU A 98 -31.86 11.83 -12.43
CA GLU A 98 -30.92 11.11 -13.28
C GLU A 98 -29.95 10.31 -12.42
N MET A 99 -29.81 9.01 -12.71
CA MET A 99 -28.82 8.16 -12.04
C MET A 99 -27.42 8.62 -12.45
N VAL A 100 -26.53 8.83 -11.49
CA VAL A 100 -25.16 9.32 -11.72
C VAL A 100 -24.08 8.34 -11.28
N GLY A 101 -24.43 7.30 -10.53
CA GLY A 101 -23.49 6.26 -10.11
C GLY A 101 -24.02 5.46 -8.93
N TYR A 102 -23.09 4.83 -8.23
CA TYR A 102 -23.36 3.95 -7.10
C TYR A 102 -22.51 4.33 -5.88
N LYS A 103 -23.07 4.11 -4.69
CA LYS A 103 -22.35 4.03 -3.43
C LYS A 103 -22.39 2.58 -2.96
N ILE A 104 -21.24 1.94 -2.86
CA ILE A 104 -21.11 0.53 -2.51
C ILE A 104 -20.40 0.43 -1.16
N LEU A 105 -21.03 -0.23 -0.19
CA LEU A 105 -20.44 -0.50 1.12
C LEU A 105 -19.95 -1.94 1.19
N VAL A 106 -18.65 -2.11 1.38
CA VAL A 106 -18.02 -3.41 1.64
C VAL A 106 -17.34 -3.38 3.00
N SER A 107 -17.41 -4.49 3.72
CA SER A 107 -16.78 -4.66 5.04
C SER A 107 -15.63 -5.68 5.02
N PRO A 108 -14.47 -5.38 4.42
CA PRO A 108 -13.27 -6.21 4.52
C PRO A 108 -12.72 -6.27 5.97
N ASN A 109 -11.76 -7.16 6.23
CA ASN A 109 -11.12 -7.25 7.54
C ASN A 109 -9.75 -6.52 7.53
N GLY A 110 -9.62 -5.50 8.37
CA GLY A 110 -8.36 -4.84 8.74
C GLY A 110 -7.66 -5.51 9.93
N TYR A 111 -6.79 -4.78 10.62
CA TYR A 111 -6.10 -5.28 11.81
C TYR A 111 -7.04 -5.42 13.00
N GLY A 112 -7.95 -4.47 13.16
CA GLY A 112 -8.96 -4.37 14.22
C GLY A 112 -10.22 -5.19 13.98
N GLY A 113 -10.30 -5.92 12.86
CA GLY A 113 -11.48 -6.69 12.46
C GLY A 113 -12.19 -6.06 11.25
N ALA A 114 -13.52 -6.18 11.21
CA ALA A 114 -14.32 -5.59 10.14
C ALA A 114 -14.14 -4.07 10.07
N MET A 115 -13.99 -3.55 8.86
CA MET A 115 -13.90 -2.12 8.57
C MET A 115 -14.84 -1.80 7.41
N GLU A 116 -15.71 -0.81 7.60
CA GLU A 116 -16.60 -0.30 6.57
C GLU A 116 -15.85 0.56 5.57
N VAL A 117 -15.93 0.20 4.29
CA VAL A 117 -15.34 0.94 3.18
C VAL A 117 -16.44 1.27 2.19
N PHE A 118 -16.80 2.55 2.14
CA PHE A 118 -17.71 3.10 1.13
C PHE A 118 -16.91 3.49 -0.09
N THR A 119 -17.33 3.03 -1.27
CA THR A 119 -16.73 3.40 -2.56
C THR A 119 -17.81 3.99 -3.45
N TYR A 120 -17.56 5.19 -3.97
CA TYR A 120 -18.45 5.91 -4.85
C TYR A 120 -17.93 5.75 -6.28
N ILE A 121 -18.73 5.15 -7.16
CA ILE A 121 -18.33 4.78 -8.53
C ILE A 121 -19.32 5.38 -9.50
N ASP A 122 -18.83 6.11 -10.51
CA ASP A 122 -19.69 6.66 -11.56
C ASP A 122 -20.16 5.58 -12.56
N LEU A 123 -21.07 5.95 -13.45
CA LEU A 123 -21.60 5.03 -14.47
C LEU A 123 -20.56 4.54 -15.50
N THR A 124 -19.34 5.08 -15.47
CA THR A 124 -18.23 4.64 -16.34
C THR A 124 -17.28 3.67 -15.65
N GLY A 125 -17.49 3.38 -14.36
CA GLY A 125 -16.60 2.54 -13.56
C GLY A 125 -15.41 3.31 -12.98
N THR A 126 -15.52 4.63 -12.84
CA THR A 126 -14.48 5.46 -12.22
C THR A 126 -14.80 5.68 -10.74
N VAL A 127 -13.82 5.39 -9.87
CA VAL A 127 -13.91 5.69 -8.43
C VAL A 127 -13.77 7.21 -8.23
N LEU A 128 -14.80 7.82 -7.68
CA LEU A 128 -14.86 9.27 -7.42
C LEU A 128 -14.56 9.62 -5.96
N GLN A 129 -14.82 8.71 -5.02
CA GLN A 129 -14.56 8.93 -3.60
C GLN A 129 -14.47 7.60 -2.87
N VAL A 130 -13.65 7.57 -1.82
CA VAL A 130 -13.62 6.50 -0.81
C VAL A 130 -13.80 7.13 0.56
N GLU A 131 -14.61 6.49 1.39
CA GLU A 131 -14.88 6.93 2.76
C GLU A 131 -14.82 5.71 3.69
N ILE A 132 -14.26 5.90 4.88
CA ILE A 132 -14.15 4.87 5.90
C ILE A 132 -15.25 5.10 6.94
N GLY A 133 -16.05 4.06 7.18
CA GLY A 133 -17.11 4.06 8.19
C GLY A 133 -16.63 3.46 9.51
N ASP A 134 -17.49 2.64 10.13
CA ASP A 134 -17.13 1.97 11.39
C ASP A 134 -15.93 1.02 11.21
N HIS A 135 -14.97 1.12 12.14
CA HIS A 135 -13.82 0.22 12.20
C HIS A 135 -13.26 0.04 13.62
N GLY A 136 -12.52 -1.05 13.82
CA GLY A 136 -11.84 -1.36 15.09
C GLY A 136 -10.34 -1.07 15.13
N GLU A 137 -9.81 -0.30 14.17
CA GLU A 137 -8.36 -0.10 14.02
C GLU A 137 -7.72 0.64 15.22
N THR A 138 -6.41 0.44 15.41
CA THR A 138 -5.67 1.12 16.50
C THR A 138 -5.57 2.61 16.21
N GLU A 139 -6.07 3.44 17.12
CA GLU A 139 -6.02 4.91 17.05
C GLU A 139 -4.60 5.44 16.78
N GLY A 140 -4.45 6.29 15.77
CA GLY A 140 -3.18 6.91 15.38
C GLY A 140 -2.19 5.98 14.66
N ILE A 141 -2.54 4.72 14.43
CA ILE A 141 -1.77 3.79 13.58
C ILE A 141 -2.66 3.32 12.43
N GLY A 142 -3.63 2.47 12.73
CA GLY A 142 -4.52 1.90 11.73
C GLY A 142 -5.60 2.88 11.28
N SER A 143 -6.10 3.75 12.18
CA SER A 143 -7.07 4.79 11.83
C SER A 143 -6.52 5.87 10.91
N ALA A 144 -5.20 5.91 10.67
CA ALA A 144 -4.60 6.80 9.68
C ALA A 144 -5.16 6.60 8.26
N VAL A 145 -5.79 5.45 7.98
CA VAL A 145 -6.50 5.18 6.72
C VAL A 145 -7.70 6.10 6.48
N GLU A 146 -8.19 6.80 7.50
CA GLU A 146 -9.23 7.84 7.35
C GLU A 146 -8.67 9.15 6.76
N SER A 147 -7.34 9.28 6.64
CA SER A 147 -6.72 10.54 6.21
C SER A 147 -7.10 10.92 4.77
N PRO A 148 -7.42 12.20 4.51
CA PRO A 148 -7.68 12.71 3.15
C PRO A 148 -6.56 12.40 2.16
N GLN A 149 -5.30 12.50 2.60
CA GLN A 149 -4.13 12.20 1.79
C GLN A 149 -4.16 10.77 1.24
N PHE A 150 -4.48 9.78 2.08
CA PHE A 150 -4.56 8.39 1.65
C PHE A 150 -5.80 8.11 0.80
N LEU A 151 -6.97 8.60 1.21
CA LEU A 151 -8.24 8.33 0.51
C LEU A 151 -8.33 9.00 -0.86
N SER A 152 -7.74 10.19 -1.03
CA SER A 152 -7.69 10.89 -2.33
C SER A 152 -6.90 10.13 -3.40
N ALA A 153 -5.97 9.25 -3.01
CA ALA A 153 -5.19 8.44 -3.95
C ALA A 153 -6.04 7.45 -4.76
N PHE A 154 -7.28 7.19 -4.32
CA PHE A 154 -8.25 6.37 -5.04
C PHE A 154 -9.11 7.16 -6.04
N TYR A 155 -9.00 8.50 -6.08
CA TYR A 155 -9.73 9.31 -7.04
C TYR A 155 -9.29 9.01 -8.49
N ASN A 156 -10.25 8.94 -9.41
CA ASN A 156 -10.05 8.59 -10.82
C ASN A 156 -9.46 7.19 -11.07
N VAL A 157 -9.50 6.30 -10.09
CA VAL A 157 -9.08 4.92 -10.27
C VAL A 157 -10.16 4.13 -11.01
N THR A 158 -9.75 3.35 -12.02
CA THR A 158 -10.65 2.59 -12.91
C THR A 158 -10.28 1.10 -13.02
N SER A 159 -9.24 0.65 -12.30
CA SER A 159 -8.76 -0.72 -12.40
C SER A 159 -8.13 -1.23 -11.10
N VAL A 160 -8.16 -2.55 -10.91
CA VAL A 160 -7.52 -3.23 -9.79
C VAL A 160 -6.01 -2.98 -9.76
N ASP A 161 -5.35 -2.86 -10.91
CA ASP A 161 -3.92 -2.56 -10.98
C ASP A 161 -3.62 -1.14 -10.46
N SER A 162 -4.47 -0.17 -10.79
CA SER A 162 -4.37 1.20 -10.27
C SER A 162 -4.61 1.23 -8.75
N ILE A 163 -5.58 0.47 -8.24
CA ILE A 163 -5.79 0.31 -6.79
C ILE A 163 -4.53 -0.28 -6.13
N ASN A 164 -3.96 -1.33 -6.71
CA ASN A 164 -2.77 -1.99 -6.20
C ASN A 164 -1.54 -1.07 -6.18
N ALA A 165 -1.48 -0.08 -7.09
CA ALA A 165 -0.41 0.90 -7.15
C ALA A 165 -0.53 2.02 -6.10
N VAL A 166 -1.67 2.18 -5.43
CA VAL A 166 -1.81 3.14 -4.31
C VAL A 166 -0.91 2.72 -3.16
N ASP A 167 -0.06 3.62 -2.69
CA ASP A 167 0.83 3.40 -1.57
C ASP A 167 0.03 3.19 -0.28
N GLY A 168 0.46 2.20 0.52
CA GLY A 168 -0.11 1.99 1.85
C GLY A 168 0.53 2.93 2.87
N ILE A 169 -0.14 3.11 4.01
CA ILE A 169 0.38 3.90 5.12
C ILE A 169 1.44 3.08 5.87
N ALA A 170 2.62 3.68 6.07
CA ALA A 170 3.72 3.05 6.79
C ALA A 170 3.28 2.67 8.22
N GLY A 171 3.56 1.43 8.62
CA GLY A 171 3.15 0.91 9.94
C GLY A 171 1.69 0.46 10.04
N ALA A 172 0.85 0.71 9.03
CA ALA A 172 -0.56 0.35 9.00
C ALA A 172 -0.90 -0.57 7.80
N THR A 173 -0.04 -1.56 7.53
CA THR A 173 -0.14 -2.41 6.32
C THR A 173 -1.44 -3.20 6.23
N PHE A 174 -1.93 -3.75 7.35
CA PHE A 174 -3.19 -4.51 7.36
C PHE A 174 -4.41 -3.61 7.13
N SER A 175 -4.45 -2.45 7.79
CA SER A 175 -5.50 -1.44 7.64
C SER A 175 -5.54 -0.90 6.20
N SER A 176 -4.38 -0.51 5.66
CA SER A 176 -4.26 -0.03 4.27
C SER A 176 -4.66 -1.10 3.26
N GLY A 177 -4.26 -2.36 3.51
CA GLY A 177 -4.65 -3.50 2.68
C GLY A 177 -6.16 -3.73 2.67
N ALA A 178 -6.82 -3.56 3.81
CA ALA A 178 -8.26 -3.70 3.92
C ALA A 178 -9.02 -2.60 3.17
N VAL A 179 -8.54 -1.35 3.17
CA VAL A 179 -9.13 -0.30 2.32
C VAL A 179 -9.01 -0.67 0.84
N LYS A 180 -7.81 -1.05 0.38
CA LYS A 180 -7.56 -1.49 -1.00
C LYS A 180 -8.44 -2.68 -1.40
N ASP A 181 -8.62 -3.64 -0.51
CA ASP A 181 -9.50 -4.80 -0.69
C ASP A 181 -10.98 -4.38 -0.80
N GLY A 182 -11.44 -3.45 0.04
CA GLY A 182 -12.80 -2.88 -0.02
C GLY A 182 -13.08 -2.21 -1.36
N VAL A 183 -12.20 -1.30 -1.79
CA VAL A 183 -12.31 -0.58 -3.07
C VAL A 183 -12.25 -1.56 -4.25
N THR A 184 -11.36 -2.56 -4.20
CA THR A 184 -11.25 -3.60 -5.24
C THR A 184 -12.55 -4.38 -5.37
N ARG A 185 -13.14 -4.80 -4.25
CA ARG A 185 -14.40 -5.54 -4.26
C ARG A 185 -15.56 -4.70 -4.76
N ALA A 186 -15.64 -3.44 -4.35
CA ALA A 186 -16.66 -2.51 -4.85
C ALA A 186 -16.55 -2.33 -6.38
N LEU A 187 -15.33 -2.14 -6.90
CA LEU A 187 -15.11 -2.02 -8.34
C LEU A 187 -15.48 -3.31 -9.09
N ASN A 188 -15.12 -4.47 -8.56
CA ASN A 188 -15.53 -5.75 -9.15
C ASN A 188 -17.05 -5.94 -9.11
N ILE A 189 -17.72 -5.55 -8.01
CA ILE A 189 -19.18 -5.59 -7.92
C ILE A 189 -19.80 -4.76 -9.04
N PHE A 190 -19.30 -3.54 -9.25
CA PHE A 190 -19.75 -2.69 -10.33
C PHE A 190 -19.58 -3.37 -11.70
N VAL A 191 -18.37 -3.86 -11.98
CA VAL A 191 -18.01 -4.48 -13.27
C VAL A 191 -18.80 -5.77 -13.55
N ASP A 192 -19.02 -6.59 -12.54
CA ASP A 192 -19.58 -7.93 -12.73
C ASP A 192 -21.11 -7.94 -12.66
N PHE A 193 -21.74 -6.96 -11.99
CA PHE A 193 -23.17 -7.01 -11.68
C PHE A 193 -23.98 -5.75 -12.01
N LEU A 194 -23.37 -4.55 -12.10
CA LEU A 194 -24.12 -3.28 -12.15
C LEU A 194 -24.02 -2.52 -13.48
N GLN A 195 -23.23 -3.02 -14.44
CA GLN A 195 -23.03 -2.42 -15.77
C GLN A 195 -23.71 -3.20 -16.91
#